data_AF-Q5C0D7-F1
#
_entry.id   AF-Q5C0D7-F1
#
_cell.length_a   1.000
_cell.length_b   1.000
_cell.length_c   1.000
_cell.angle_alpha   90.00
_cell.angle_beta   90.00
_cell.angle_gamma   90.00
#
_symmetry.space_group_name_H-M   'P 1'
#
loop_
_entity.id
_entity.type
_entity.pdbx_description
1 polymer ?
#
loop_
_entity_poly.entity_id
_entity_poly.type
_entity_poly.pdbx_seq_one_letter_code
_entity_poly.pdbx_strand_id
1 'polypeptide(L)'
;FQVTTNGCFKMLMSFPLSFMFSGARRYFSSQSKYMLNEFCILVDESDCVLGFANKKKCHEVLSGKSLLHRAFSLFLFREDTSNESSGSSLKLLVQKRSPNKLTFPSMWSNTCCSHPIMNFPDELIESDAIGVKKAAQRKLLHELGISNIFLPLDRIHFLCRVLYAAPNEPHLKSKFAEHELDYILVSVLDPVVTQNIADTDLMN
;
A
#
# COMPACT_ATOMS: atom_id res chain seq x y z
N PHE A 1 -4.08 11.93 23.12
CA PHE A 1 -3.61 12.46 21.83
C PHE A 1 -3.09 13.86 22.05
N GLN A 2 -1.82 14.12 21.75
CA GLN A 2 -1.27 15.47 21.80
C GLN A 2 -0.44 15.65 20.53
N VAL A 3 -0.89 16.56 19.68
CA VAL A 3 -0.23 16.93 18.43
C VAL A 3 0.93 17.85 18.80
N THR A 4 2.16 17.49 18.45
CA THR A 4 3.28 18.43 18.50
C THR A 4 3.55 19.00 17.11
N THR A 5 3.96 20.26 17.09
CA THR A 5 3.91 21.21 15.97
C THR A 5 4.87 20.95 14.81
N ASN A 6 5.51 19.78 14.73
CA ASN A 6 6.56 19.50 13.75
C ASN A 6 6.28 18.30 12.83
N GLY A 7 5.02 17.87 12.68
CA GLY A 7 4.59 16.98 11.60
C GLY A 7 5.28 15.60 11.52
N CYS A 8 5.98 15.16 12.58
CA CYS A 8 6.66 13.87 12.64
C CYS A 8 5.99 12.97 13.68
N PHE A 9 5.36 11.90 13.23
CA PHE A 9 4.72 10.90 14.08
C PHE A 9 5.79 9.91 14.59
N LYS A 10 6.08 9.95 15.91
CA LYS A 10 6.96 8.98 16.55
C LYS A 10 6.16 8.15 17.56
N MET A 11 5.82 6.91 17.17
CA MET A 11 5.21 5.93 18.07
C MET A 11 6.32 5.08 18.69
N LEU A 12 6.62 5.31 19.97
CA LEU A 12 7.53 4.47 20.76
C LEU A 12 6.72 3.40 21.48
N MET A 13 7.00 2.12 21.21
CA MET A 13 6.61 1.00 22.07
C MET A 13 7.76 -0.02 22.12
N SER A 14 8.06 -0.52 23.32
CA SER A 14 9.16 -1.42 23.66
C SER A 14 8.68 -2.87 23.85
N PHE A 15 9.64 -3.82 23.88
CA PHE A 15 9.59 -5.25 24.27
C PHE A 15 9.30 -6.30 23.17
N PRO A 16 9.61 -7.60 23.40
CA PRO A 16 10.93 -8.19 23.54
C PRO A 16 11.26 -9.18 22.38
N LEU A 17 12.52 -9.59 22.30
CA LEU A 17 13.09 -10.41 21.22
C LEU A 17 12.86 -11.91 21.49
N SER A 18 12.22 -12.65 20.57
CA SER A 18 12.65 -13.98 20.07
C SER A 18 11.53 -14.72 19.31
N PHE A 19 11.79 -15.10 18.06
CA PHE A 19 11.88 -16.50 17.59
C PHE A 19 12.20 -16.54 16.08
N MET A 20 13.18 -17.35 15.67
CA MET A 20 13.65 -17.45 14.28
C MET A 20 13.00 -18.60 13.49
N PHE A 21 12.56 -18.24 12.28
CA PHE A 21 12.79 -18.86 10.95
C PHE A 21 12.51 -20.36 10.69
N SER A 22 11.53 -20.58 9.80
CA SER A 22 11.48 -21.71 8.85
C SER A 22 10.78 -21.33 7.51
N GLY A 23 9.87 -20.34 7.51
CA GLY A 23 9.09 -19.94 6.32
C GLY A 23 9.72 -18.98 5.30
N ALA A 24 10.88 -18.37 5.60
CA ALA A 24 11.41 -17.24 4.82
C ALA A 24 11.86 -17.60 3.39
N ARG A 25 12.31 -18.83 3.14
CA ARG A 25 12.90 -19.22 1.84
C ARG A 25 11.89 -19.32 0.69
N ARG A 26 10.63 -19.71 0.97
CA ARG A 26 9.54 -19.76 -0.04
C ARG A 26 8.92 -18.39 -0.33
N TYR A 27 8.87 -17.50 0.67
CA TYR A 27 8.35 -16.14 0.49
C TYR A 27 9.35 -15.21 -0.24
N PHE A 28 10.66 -15.43 -0.07
CA PHE A 28 11.68 -14.63 -0.75
C PHE A 28 11.74 -14.89 -2.27
N SER A 29 11.52 -16.15 -2.68
CA SER A 29 11.49 -16.52 -4.11
C SER A 29 10.25 -15.97 -4.83
N SER A 30 9.10 -15.90 -4.15
CA SER A 30 7.89 -15.30 -4.71
C SER A 30 8.01 -13.78 -4.86
N GLN A 31 8.54 -13.08 -3.85
CA GLN A 31 8.75 -11.64 -3.94
C GLN A 31 9.71 -11.25 -5.08
N SER A 32 10.85 -11.94 -5.19
CA SER A 32 11.83 -11.67 -6.26
C SER A 32 11.20 -11.82 -7.64
N LYS A 33 10.29 -12.80 -7.80
CA LYS A 33 9.52 -13.00 -9.03
C LYS A 33 8.58 -11.84 -9.32
N TYR A 34 7.85 -11.32 -8.32
CA TYR A 34 7.02 -10.13 -8.50
C TYR A 34 7.84 -8.90 -8.87
N MET A 35 8.97 -8.68 -8.19
CA MET A 35 9.83 -7.52 -8.44
C MET A 35 10.38 -7.46 -9.87
N LEU A 36 10.61 -8.62 -10.50
CA LEU A 36 11.14 -8.69 -11.86
C LEU A 36 10.08 -8.76 -12.96
N ASN A 37 8.89 -9.28 -12.66
CA ASN A 37 7.85 -9.54 -13.66
C ASN A 37 6.67 -8.55 -13.63
N GLU A 38 6.49 -7.79 -12.54
CA GLU A 38 5.51 -6.70 -12.48
C GLU A 38 6.14 -5.42 -13.04
N PHE A 39 5.47 -4.82 -14.02
CA PHE A 39 5.94 -3.60 -14.69
C PHE A 39 5.10 -2.40 -14.26
N CYS A 40 5.71 -1.48 -13.51
CA CYS A 40 5.09 -0.22 -13.09
C CYS A 40 5.04 0.77 -14.27
N ILE A 41 4.09 1.69 -14.19
CA ILE A 41 3.92 2.78 -15.15
C ILE A 41 4.87 3.92 -14.79
N LEU A 42 5.84 4.21 -15.66
CA LEU A 42 6.71 5.37 -15.52
C LEU A 42 5.97 6.62 -15.98
N VAL A 43 6.06 7.69 -15.20
CA VAL A 43 5.35 8.95 -15.47
C VAL A 43 6.26 10.15 -15.26
N ASP A 44 5.89 11.29 -15.85
CA ASP A 44 6.42 12.59 -15.46
C ASP A 44 5.63 13.20 -14.28
N GLU A 45 6.04 14.39 -13.83
CA GLU A 45 5.39 15.10 -12.72
C GLU A 45 3.96 15.57 -13.05
N SER A 46 3.60 15.62 -14.34
CA SER A 46 2.24 15.92 -14.82
C SER A 46 1.38 14.67 -14.98
N ASP A 47 1.90 13.51 -14.57
CA ASP A 47 1.27 12.20 -14.69
C ASP A 47 1.15 11.67 -16.14
N CYS A 48 1.95 12.19 -17.07
CA CYS A 48 1.97 11.68 -18.44
C CYS A 48 2.79 10.39 -18.49
N VAL A 49 2.26 9.34 -19.13
CA VAL A 49 2.95 8.05 -19.26
C VAL A 49 4.18 8.18 -20.16
N LEU A 50 5.35 7.81 -19.62
CA LEU A 50 6.63 7.80 -20.33
C LEU A 50 7.04 6.39 -20.78
N GLY A 51 6.45 5.36 -20.19
CA GLY A 51 6.75 3.96 -20.49
C GLY A 51 6.57 3.06 -19.29
N PHE A 52 7.29 1.93 -19.28
CA PHE A 52 7.18 0.92 -18.24
C PHE A 52 8.55 0.41 -17.81
N ALA A 53 8.70 0.09 -16.54
CA ALA A 53 9.87 -0.61 -16.02
C ALA A 53 9.45 -1.63 -14.98
N ASN A 54 10.23 -2.71 -14.83
CA ASN A 54 9.95 -3.66 -13.77
C ASN A 54 10.08 -2.98 -12.40
N LYS A 55 9.32 -3.49 -11.44
CA LYS A 55 9.20 -2.91 -10.10
C LYS A 55 10.57 -2.76 -9.43
N LYS A 56 11.46 -3.75 -9.57
CA LYS A 56 12.84 -3.67 -9.06
C LYS A 56 13.54 -2.41 -9.58
N LYS A 57 13.55 -2.19 -10.89
CA LYS A 57 14.20 -1.04 -11.52
C LYS A 57 13.56 0.29 -11.11
N CYS A 58 12.24 0.31 -10.89
CA CYS A 58 11.55 1.52 -10.42
C CYS A 58 12.01 1.96 -9.04
N HIS A 59 12.37 1.01 -8.16
CA HIS A 59 12.76 1.31 -6.78
C HIS A 59 14.28 1.33 -6.58
N GLU A 60 15.08 0.81 -7.51
CA GLU A 60 16.54 0.90 -7.43
C GLU A 60 17.03 2.35 -7.57
N VAL A 61 17.92 2.77 -6.67
CA VAL A 61 18.56 4.08 -6.73
C VAL A 61 19.68 4.05 -7.77
N LEU A 62 19.47 4.76 -8.87
CA LEU A 62 20.47 4.94 -9.93
C LEU A 62 20.89 6.41 -9.95
N SER A 63 22.19 6.67 -9.83
CA SER A 63 22.73 8.05 -9.83
C SER A 63 22.08 8.97 -8.79
N GLY A 64 21.71 8.42 -7.63
CA GLY A 64 21.16 9.18 -6.49
C GLY A 64 19.63 9.34 -6.45
N LYS A 65 18.88 8.82 -7.44
CA LYS A 65 17.41 8.84 -7.44
C LYS A 65 16.82 7.53 -7.98
N SER A 66 15.60 7.22 -7.59
CA SER A 66 14.79 6.16 -8.21
C SER A 66 13.87 6.75 -9.30
N LEU A 67 13.32 5.91 -10.17
CA LEU A 67 12.47 6.36 -11.29
C LEU A 67 11.10 6.78 -10.77
N LEU A 68 10.59 7.91 -11.26
CA LEU A 68 9.22 8.33 -10.97
C LEU A 68 8.24 7.36 -11.63
N HIS A 69 7.31 6.83 -10.83
CA HIS A 69 6.29 5.91 -11.30
C HIS A 69 4.95 6.12 -10.58
N ARG A 70 3.87 5.72 -11.23
CA ARG A 70 2.51 5.84 -10.68
C ARG A 70 2.30 4.83 -9.55
N ALA A 71 1.71 5.28 -8.45
CA ALA A 71 1.40 4.46 -7.28
C ALA A 71 -0.01 4.75 -6.76
N PHE A 72 -0.44 3.98 -5.76
CA PHE A 72 -1.64 4.29 -5.00
C PHE A 72 -1.50 3.95 -3.52
N SER A 73 -2.24 4.71 -2.70
CA SER A 73 -2.44 4.50 -1.28
C SER A 73 -3.93 4.44 -0.98
N LEU A 74 -4.42 3.25 -0.60
CA LEU A 74 -5.80 3.03 -0.19
C LEU A 74 -5.93 3.20 1.33
N PHE A 75 -6.87 4.04 1.74
CA PHE A 75 -7.34 4.21 3.11
C PHE A 75 -8.74 3.63 3.22
N LEU A 76 -8.83 2.48 3.87
CA LEU A 76 -10.07 1.73 4.04
C LEU A 76 -10.55 1.90 5.47
N PHE A 77 -11.78 2.38 5.61
CA PHE A 77 -12.43 2.56 6.90
C PHE A 77 -13.45 1.45 7.12
N ARG A 78 -13.68 1.07 8.37
CA ARG A 78 -14.84 0.27 8.78
C ARG A 78 -15.70 1.08 9.73
N GLU A 79 -17.00 0.84 9.71
CA GLU A 79 -17.89 1.34 10.74
C GLU A 79 -17.60 0.65 12.07
N ASP A 80 -17.63 1.43 13.14
CA ASP A 80 -17.51 0.99 14.52
C ASP A 80 -18.87 1.11 15.19
N THR A 81 -19.55 -0.03 15.32
CA THR A 81 -20.86 -0.14 15.95
C THR A 81 -20.77 -0.33 17.46
N SER A 82 -19.57 -0.38 18.05
CA SER A 82 -19.40 -0.68 19.48
C SER A 82 -19.88 0.44 20.42
N ASN A 83 -20.21 1.63 19.90
CA ASN A 83 -20.71 2.76 20.67
C ASN A 83 -21.96 3.36 20.01
N GLU A 84 -23.11 2.68 20.14
CA GLU A 84 -24.38 3.12 19.56
C GLU A 84 -24.84 4.51 20.04
N SER A 85 -24.35 4.95 21.21
CA SER A 85 -24.71 6.22 21.84
C SER A 85 -24.05 7.48 21.24
N SER A 86 -23.06 7.33 20.36
CA SER A 86 -22.28 8.48 19.81
C SER A 86 -22.45 8.69 18.29
N GLY A 87 -23.33 7.92 17.64
CA GLY A 87 -23.43 7.88 16.17
C GLY A 87 -22.40 6.92 15.54
N SER A 88 -22.55 6.65 14.24
CA SER A 88 -21.61 5.79 13.50
C SER A 88 -20.23 6.44 13.46
N SER A 89 -19.21 5.75 14.02
CA SER A 89 -17.82 6.21 13.99
C SER A 89 -16.99 5.33 13.06
N LEU A 90 -16.01 5.92 12.36
CA LEU A 90 -15.18 5.19 11.40
C LEU A 90 -13.81 4.86 12.00
N LYS A 91 -13.37 3.61 11.85
CA LYS A 91 -12.01 3.15 12.20
C LYS A 91 -11.21 2.86 10.93
N LEU A 92 -10.01 3.45 10.82
CA LEU A 92 -9.08 3.17 9.73
C LEU A 92 -8.43 1.80 9.91
N LEU A 93 -8.41 0.99 8.85
CA LEU A 93 -7.63 -0.24 8.80
C LEU A 93 -6.16 0.10 8.49
N VAL A 94 -5.25 -0.26 9.39
CA VAL A 94 -3.80 -0.08 9.23
C VAL A 94 -3.10 -1.43 9.09
N GLN A 95 -2.06 -1.49 8.28
CA GLN A 95 -1.31 -2.73 8.04
C GLN A 95 0.10 -2.64 8.62
N LYS A 96 0.59 -3.73 9.20
CA LYS A 96 2.02 -3.93 9.48
C LYS A 96 2.65 -4.68 8.31
N ARG A 97 3.64 -4.07 7.66
CA ARG A 97 4.27 -4.63 6.46
C ARG A 97 5.05 -5.91 6.80
N SER A 98 5.01 -6.89 5.90
CA SER A 98 5.80 -8.13 6.05
C SER A 98 7.30 -7.82 6.19
N PRO A 99 8.05 -8.55 7.04
CA PRO A 99 9.50 -8.39 7.15
C PRO A 99 10.24 -8.71 5.85
N ASN A 100 9.59 -9.41 4.93
CA ASN A 100 10.19 -9.77 3.64
C ASN A 100 10.06 -8.64 2.61
N LYS A 101 9.35 -7.52 2.87
CA LYS A 101 9.22 -6.40 1.92
C LYS A 101 10.58 -5.75 1.66
N LEU A 102 10.90 -5.49 0.39
CA LEU A 102 12.18 -4.89 0.00
C LEU A 102 12.28 -3.43 0.45
N THR A 103 11.17 -2.69 0.35
CA THR A 103 11.01 -1.35 0.91
C THR A 103 10.19 -1.38 2.20
N PHE A 104 10.67 -0.69 3.23
CA PHE A 104 10.05 -0.50 4.54
C PHE A 104 9.53 -1.81 5.19
N PRO A 105 10.39 -2.81 5.43
CA PRO A 105 9.99 -4.03 6.11
C PRO A 105 9.53 -3.73 7.55
N SER A 106 8.49 -4.43 8.02
CA SER A 106 7.97 -4.34 9.41
C SER A 106 7.40 -2.99 9.85
N MET A 107 7.27 -2.02 8.94
CA MET A 107 6.70 -0.70 9.23
C MET A 107 5.18 -0.72 9.20
N TRP A 108 4.56 0.08 10.07
CA TRP A 108 3.12 0.37 10.00
C TRP A 108 2.84 1.36 8.87
N SER A 109 1.77 1.12 8.12
CA SER A 109 1.35 1.92 6.98
C SER A 109 -0.19 1.95 6.90
N ASN A 110 -0.75 2.69 5.94
CA ASN A 110 -2.18 2.66 5.64
C ASN A 110 -2.62 1.26 5.14
N THR A 111 -3.88 1.14 4.76
CA THR A 111 -4.52 -0.16 4.50
C THR A 111 -3.82 -0.96 3.40
N CYS A 112 -3.52 -0.33 2.26
CA CYS A 112 -2.85 -1.01 1.14
C CYS A 112 -2.16 0.01 0.23
N CYS A 113 -0.87 -0.20 -0.06
CA CYS A 113 -0.10 0.60 -1.02
C CYS A 113 0.50 -0.30 -2.08
N SER A 114 0.37 0.09 -3.35
CA SER A 114 1.07 -0.58 -4.44
C SER A 114 1.03 0.27 -5.72
N HIS A 115 1.00 -0.39 -6.87
CA HIS A 115 1.20 0.20 -8.18
C HIS A 115 0.17 -0.38 -9.15
N PRO A 116 -0.45 0.42 -10.01
CA PRO A 116 -1.01 -0.09 -11.26
C PRO A 116 0.12 -0.67 -12.12
N ILE A 117 -0.13 -1.80 -12.78
CA ILE A 117 0.91 -2.49 -13.56
C ILE A 117 0.45 -2.84 -14.98
N MET A 118 1.39 -2.78 -15.92
CA MET A 118 1.18 -3.11 -17.33
C MET A 118 0.69 -4.55 -17.55
N ASN A 119 1.01 -5.46 -16.64
CA ASN A 119 0.58 -6.86 -16.73
C ASN A 119 -0.95 -7.02 -16.72
N PHE A 120 -1.69 -6.02 -16.21
CA PHE A 120 -3.15 -5.97 -16.23
C PHE A 120 -3.61 -4.77 -17.07
N PRO A 121 -4.02 -4.99 -18.35
CA PRO A 121 -4.39 -3.90 -19.25
C PRO A 121 -5.47 -2.96 -18.69
N ASP A 122 -6.39 -3.53 -17.92
CA ASP A 122 -7.44 -2.80 -17.22
C ASP A 122 -6.94 -1.78 -16.20
N GLU A 123 -5.71 -1.92 -15.69
CA GLU A 123 -5.07 -0.99 -14.76
C GLU A 123 -4.44 0.23 -15.46
N LEU A 124 -4.42 0.23 -16.79
CA LEU A 124 -3.86 1.31 -17.62
C LEU A 124 -4.89 2.35 -18.03
N ILE A 125 -6.17 2.10 -17.73
CA ILE A 125 -7.25 3.01 -18.08
C ILE A 125 -7.21 4.20 -17.12
N GLU A 126 -6.98 5.40 -17.66
CA GLU A 126 -6.75 6.61 -16.85
C GLU A 126 -8.04 7.34 -16.46
N SER A 127 -9.09 7.22 -17.27
CA SER A 127 -10.38 7.88 -17.03
C SER A 127 -10.94 7.53 -15.65
N ASP A 128 -11.33 8.56 -14.88
CA ASP A 128 -11.90 8.44 -13.54
C ASP A 128 -11.03 7.64 -12.54
N ALA A 129 -9.70 7.62 -12.78
CA ALA A 129 -8.73 6.83 -12.02
C ALA A 129 -9.06 5.32 -11.98
N ILE A 130 -9.83 4.81 -12.94
CA ILE A 130 -10.39 3.46 -12.88
C ILE A 130 -9.30 2.39 -12.84
N GLY A 131 -8.20 2.56 -13.57
CA GLY A 131 -7.09 1.62 -13.59
C GLY A 131 -6.42 1.50 -12.23
N VAL A 132 -6.26 2.63 -11.54
CA VAL A 132 -5.68 2.67 -10.19
C VAL A 132 -6.62 2.05 -9.14
N LYS A 133 -7.94 2.27 -9.27
CA LYS A 133 -8.94 1.61 -8.40
C LYS A 133 -8.95 0.10 -8.59
N LYS A 134 -8.80 -0.40 -9.83
CA LYS A 134 -8.67 -1.85 -10.11
C LYS A 134 -7.38 -2.43 -9.53
N ALA A 135 -6.27 -1.68 -9.61
CA ALA A 135 -5.01 -2.07 -8.98
C ALA A 135 -5.16 -2.19 -7.46
N ALA A 136 -5.89 -1.25 -6.82
CA ALA A 136 -6.20 -1.29 -5.40
C ALA A 136 -7.02 -2.53 -5.02
N GLN A 137 -8.07 -2.87 -5.78
CA GLN A 137 -8.84 -4.11 -5.59
C GLN A 137 -7.96 -5.37 -5.64
N ARG A 138 -7.18 -5.54 -6.73
CA ARG A 138 -6.27 -6.69 -6.90
C ARG A 138 -5.34 -6.83 -5.70
N LYS A 139 -4.76 -5.73 -5.26
CA LYS A 139 -3.76 -5.71 -4.20
C LYS A 139 -4.36 -5.89 -2.82
N LEU A 140 -5.57 -5.40 -2.59
CA LEU A 140 -6.30 -5.64 -1.36
C LEU A 140 -6.62 -7.13 -1.18
N LEU A 141 -7.09 -7.79 -2.25
CA LEU A 141 -7.27 -9.25 -2.25
C LEU A 141 -5.96 -9.99 -2.01
N HIS A 142 -4.87 -9.59 -2.68
CA HIS A 142 -3.57 -10.25 -2.54
C HIS A 142 -2.92 -10.05 -1.17
N GLU A 143 -3.04 -8.87 -0.54
CA GLU A 143 -2.37 -8.55 0.72
C GLU A 143 -3.24 -8.86 1.96
N LEU A 144 -4.55 -8.62 1.89
CA LEU A 144 -5.47 -8.76 3.03
C LEU A 144 -6.57 -9.81 2.82
N GLY A 145 -6.64 -10.46 1.66
CA GLY A 145 -7.68 -11.47 1.37
C GLY A 145 -9.08 -10.91 1.16
N ILE A 146 -9.24 -9.57 1.11
CA ILE A 146 -10.56 -8.94 0.95
C ILE A 146 -10.96 -8.99 -0.53
N SER A 147 -12.04 -9.72 -0.81
CA SER A 147 -12.57 -9.87 -2.17
C SER A 147 -13.18 -8.57 -2.71
N ASN A 148 -13.05 -8.36 -4.02
CA ASN A 148 -13.56 -7.17 -4.72
C ASN A 148 -15.09 -7.01 -4.59
N ILE A 149 -15.83 -8.09 -4.29
CA ILE A 149 -17.28 -8.03 -4.04
C ILE A 149 -17.63 -7.09 -2.87
N PHE A 150 -16.69 -6.92 -1.95
CA PHE A 150 -16.83 -6.11 -0.75
C PHE A 150 -16.34 -4.68 -0.93
N LEU A 151 -15.68 -4.39 -2.06
CA LEU A 151 -15.11 -3.10 -2.36
C LEU A 151 -15.34 -2.77 -3.84
N PRO A 152 -16.59 -2.58 -4.29
CA PRO A 152 -16.89 -2.27 -5.68
C PRO A 152 -16.25 -0.91 -6.09
N LEU A 153 -15.91 -0.77 -7.38
CA LEU A 153 -15.09 0.35 -7.87
C LEU A 153 -15.74 1.73 -7.68
N ASP A 154 -17.06 1.79 -7.65
CA ASP A 154 -17.86 2.99 -7.40
C ASP A 154 -17.79 3.48 -5.94
N ARG A 155 -17.45 2.58 -4.99
CA ARG A 155 -17.18 2.92 -3.59
C ARG A 155 -15.72 3.31 -3.33
N ILE A 156 -14.83 3.12 -4.30
CA ILE A 156 -13.44 3.59 -4.19
C ILE A 156 -13.37 5.01 -4.74
N HIS A 157 -13.18 5.97 -3.84
CA HIS A 157 -13.12 7.39 -4.16
C HIS A 157 -11.67 7.83 -4.36
N PHE A 158 -11.40 8.47 -5.50
CA PHE A 158 -10.13 9.17 -5.73
C PHE A 158 -10.23 10.57 -5.12
N LEU A 159 -9.26 10.93 -4.27
CA LEU A 159 -9.21 12.25 -3.64
C LEU A 159 -8.24 13.19 -4.34
N CYS A 160 -6.97 12.80 -4.40
CA CYS A 160 -5.90 13.62 -4.96
C CYS A 160 -4.68 12.77 -5.31
N ARG A 161 -3.65 13.44 -5.86
CA ARG A 161 -2.33 12.86 -6.10
C ARG A 161 -1.29 13.55 -5.22
N VAL A 162 -0.34 12.79 -4.70
CA VAL A 162 0.80 13.28 -3.92
C VAL A 162 2.08 12.83 -4.60
N LEU A 163 2.90 13.78 -5.04
CA LEU A 163 4.26 13.50 -5.51
C LEU A 163 5.20 13.44 -4.31
N TYR A 164 5.87 12.31 -4.10
CA TYR A 164 6.85 12.18 -3.02
C TYR A 164 8.05 11.32 -3.42
N ALA A 165 9.16 11.51 -2.71
CA ALA A 165 10.32 10.65 -2.78
C ALA A 165 10.81 10.34 -1.36
N ALA A 166 11.09 9.07 -1.07
CA ALA A 166 11.52 8.63 0.24
C ALA A 166 12.61 7.56 0.10
N PRO A 167 13.78 7.73 0.73
CA PRO A 167 14.73 6.63 0.81
C PRO A 167 14.18 5.49 1.68
N ASN A 168 14.57 4.27 1.36
CA ASN A 168 14.19 3.12 2.16
C ASN A 168 14.97 3.07 3.50
N GLU A 169 14.37 2.45 4.52
CA GLU A 169 14.97 2.30 5.85
C GLU A 169 15.63 0.92 6.04
N PRO A 170 16.85 0.84 6.63
CA PRO A 170 17.72 1.95 7.04
C PRO A 170 18.43 2.65 5.87
N HIS A 171 18.35 3.99 5.84
CA HIS A 171 18.80 4.84 4.72
C HIS A 171 20.22 4.56 4.21
N LEU A 172 21.19 4.41 5.13
CA LEU A 172 22.62 4.37 4.80
C LEU A 172 23.09 3.09 4.09
N LYS A 173 22.25 2.05 4.00
CA LYS A 173 22.61 0.77 3.37
C LYS A 173 21.68 0.35 2.24
N SER A 174 20.61 1.10 1.99
CA SER A 174 19.60 0.69 1.02
C SER A 174 19.97 1.13 -0.40
N LYS A 175 19.91 0.18 -1.33
CA LYS A 175 19.93 0.44 -2.78
C LYS A 175 18.56 0.78 -3.35
N PHE A 176 17.55 0.88 -2.48
CA PHE A 176 16.15 1.09 -2.85
C PHE A 176 15.59 2.38 -2.26
N ALA A 177 14.67 3.01 -2.98
CA ALA A 177 13.92 4.20 -2.59
C ALA A 177 12.55 4.21 -3.30
N GLU A 178 11.59 4.92 -2.72
CA GLU A 178 10.34 5.27 -3.39
C GLU A 178 10.48 6.64 -4.06
N HIS A 179 9.89 6.77 -5.25
CA HIS A 179 9.69 8.03 -5.96
C HIS A 179 8.43 7.89 -6.78
N GLU A 180 7.33 8.41 -6.24
CA GLU A 180 6.00 8.03 -6.65
C GLU A 180 5.12 9.26 -6.87
N LEU A 181 4.28 9.17 -7.91
CA LEU A 181 3.08 9.98 -8.02
C LEU A 181 1.91 9.13 -7.49
N ASP A 182 1.58 9.36 -6.23
CA ASP A 182 0.72 8.49 -5.44
C ASP A 182 -0.74 8.94 -5.46
N TYR A 183 -1.61 8.06 -5.94
CA TYR A 183 -3.06 8.28 -5.95
C TYR A 183 -3.67 7.96 -4.59
N ILE A 184 -4.26 8.96 -3.96
CA ILE A 184 -4.93 8.81 -2.67
C ILE A 184 -6.36 8.31 -2.90
N LEU A 185 -6.60 7.06 -2.49
CA LEU A 185 -7.88 6.39 -2.58
C LEU A 185 -8.51 6.20 -1.21
N VAL A 186 -9.82 6.42 -1.10
CA VAL A 186 -10.57 6.24 0.14
C VAL A 186 -11.81 5.41 -0.09
N SER A 187 -12.12 4.51 0.84
CA SER A 187 -13.38 3.78 0.85
C SER A 187 -13.80 3.40 2.26
N VAL A 188 -15.09 3.12 2.43
CA VAL A 188 -15.64 2.48 3.63
C VAL A 188 -16.01 1.04 3.26
N LEU A 189 -15.60 0.07 4.09
CA LEU A 189 -15.98 -1.33 3.96
C LEU A 189 -17.47 -1.51 4.22
N ASP A 190 -18.06 -2.44 3.48
CA ASP A 190 -19.43 -2.84 3.72
C ASP A 190 -19.58 -3.44 5.15
N PRO A 191 -20.60 -3.02 5.93
CA PRO A 191 -20.83 -3.53 7.29
C PRO A 191 -20.90 -5.05 7.42
N VAL A 192 -21.37 -5.76 6.38
CA VAL A 192 -21.46 -7.24 6.38
C VAL A 192 -20.09 -7.92 6.46
N VAL A 193 -19.04 -7.24 5.97
CA VAL A 193 -17.64 -7.74 5.97
C VAL A 193 -17.00 -7.51 7.32
N THR A 194 -17.40 -6.45 8.00
CA THR A 194 -16.85 -6.01 9.29
C THR A 194 -17.02 -7.08 10.37
N GLN A 195 -18.07 -7.90 10.32
CA GLN A 195 -18.29 -9.01 11.25
C GLN A 195 -17.33 -10.19 11.01
N ASN A 196 -16.95 -10.48 9.75
CA ASN A 196 -16.06 -11.61 9.44
C ASN A 196 -14.57 -11.30 9.67
N ILE A 197 -14.15 -10.03 9.53
CA ILE A 197 -12.76 -9.60 9.81
C ILE A 197 -12.49 -9.52 11.32
N ALA A 198 -13.52 -9.35 12.16
CA ALA A 198 -13.36 -9.36 13.61
C ALA A 198 -12.99 -10.75 14.16
N ASP A 199 -13.40 -11.82 13.48
CA ASP A 199 -13.14 -13.21 13.88
C ASP A 199 -11.86 -13.80 13.27
N THR A 200 -11.28 -13.14 12.26
CA THR A 200 -9.97 -13.52 11.72
C THR A 200 -8.92 -12.58 12.27
N ASP A 201 -8.28 -13.03 13.34
CA ASP A 201 -6.95 -12.57 13.75
C ASP A 201 -6.08 -12.33 12.50
N LEU A 202 -5.90 -11.05 12.15
CA LEU A 202 -4.80 -10.58 11.29
C LEU A 202 -3.44 -10.70 12.03
N MET A 203 -3.33 -11.63 12.99
CA MET A 203 -2.11 -12.04 13.67
C MET A 203 -1.46 -13.17 12.87
N ASN A 204 -0.59 -12.79 11.93
CA ASN A 204 0.60 -13.56 11.58
C ASN A 204 1.82 -12.65 11.64
#